data_AF-A0A4R1XPI2-F1
#
_entry.id   AF-A0A4R1XPI2-F1
#
_cell.length_a   1.000
_cell.length_b   1.000
_cell.length_c   1.000
_cell.angle_alpha   90.00
_cell.angle_beta   90.00
_cell.angle_gamma   90.00
#
_symmetry.space_group_name_H-M   'P 1'
#
loop_
_entity.id
_entity.type
_entity.pdbx_description
1 polymer ?
#
loop_
_entity_poly.entity_id
_entity_poly.type
_entity_poly.pdbx_seq_one_letter_code
_entity_poly.pdbx_strand_id
1 'polypeptide(L)'
;MVQFTKLSKKSQDHIITWQERGLIITDYERANRYLGFIGYYRLSAYAIPFQLSKAPNHQFKNNTTFDDLLNLYIFDRELRLLVMDAIERIEVAVRTQISNIMCTHYNNAFWYTDGQHFDYNYGHMRLLANIERQLLDEKTA
;
A
#
# COMPACT_ATOMS: atom_id res chain seq x y z
N MET A 1 4.01 16.68 -27.22
CA MET A 1 4.29 15.64 -26.20
C MET A 1 5.58 16.02 -25.50
N VAL A 2 5.58 16.15 -24.17
CA VAL A 2 6.83 16.44 -23.42
C VAL A 2 7.72 15.20 -23.53
N GLN A 3 8.95 15.36 -24.02
CA GLN A 3 9.91 14.27 -24.05
C GLN A 3 10.50 14.06 -22.65
N PHE A 4 10.41 12.82 -22.15
CA PHE A 4 11.03 12.42 -20.89
C PHE A 4 12.50 12.05 -21.15
N THR A 5 13.42 12.88 -20.67
CA THR A 5 14.87 12.74 -20.89
C THR A 5 15.63 12.11 -19.71
N LYS A 6 14.92 11.71 -18.65
CA LYS A 6 15.54 11.16 -17.44
C LYS A 6 16.11 9.76 -17.70
N LEU A 7 17.43 9.63 -17.56
CA LEU A 7 18.14 8.35 -17.67
C LEU A 7 17.87 7.45 -16.46
N SER A 8 17.85 6.13 -16.70
CA SER A 8 17.82 5.15 -15.63
C SER A 8 19.15 5.16 -14.87
N LYS A 9 19.07 5.03 -13.55
CA LYS A 9 20.23 4.89 -12.67
C LYS A 9 20.28 3.45 -12.15
N LYS A 10 21.48 2.92 -11.97
CA LYS A 10 21.67 1.63 -11.30
C LYS A 10 21.53 1.81 -9.79
N SER A 11 21.25 0.71 -9.07
CA SER A 11 21.20 0.71 -7.60
C SER A 11 22.47 1.29 -6.97
N GLN A 12 23.63 1.03 -7.57
CA GLN A 12 24.92 1.59 -7.15
C GLN A 12 24.97 3.12 -7.22
N ASP A 13 24.48 3.72 -8.30
CA ASP A 13 24.43 5.18 -8.48
C ASP A 13 23.50 5.84 -7.45
N HIS A 14 22.45 5.14 -7.05
CA HIS A 14 21.53 5.59 -6.01
C HIS A 14 22.18 5.59 -4.62
N ILE A 15 22.98 4.57 -4.31
CA ILE A 15 23.73 4.49 -3.05
C ILE A 15 24.74 5.64 -2.98
N ILE A 16 25.49 5.87 -4.06
CA ILE A 16 26.44 6.99 -4.14
C ILE A 16 25.71 8.32 -3.91
N THR A 17 24.57 8.52 -4.57
CA THR A 17 23.74 9.73 -4.39
C THR A 17 23.32 9.92 -2.92
N TRP A 18 23.02 8.84 -2.19
CA TRP A 18 22.68 8.94 -0.77
C TRP A 18 23.88 9.23 0.12
N GLN A 19 25.05 8.65 -0.16
CA GLN A 19 26.29 8.96 0.57
C GLN A 19 26.70 10.43 0.36
N GLU A 20 26.62 10.94 -0.87
CA GLU A 20 26.87 12.35 -1.20
C GLU A 20 25.92 13.30 -0.45
N ARG A 21 24.70 12.84 -0.14
CA ARG A 21 23.72 13.59 0.65
C ARG A 21 23.92 13.46 2.16
N GLY A 22 24.91 12.71 2.62
CA GLY A 22 25.24 12.53 4.03
C GLY A 22 24.65 11.29 4.70
N LEU A 23 24.11 10.33 3.94
CA LEU A 23 23.68 9.05 4.50
C LEU A 23 24.89 8.16 4.83
N ILE A 24 24.98 7.71 6.08
CA ILE A 24 26.01 6.77 6.50
C ILE A 24 25.62 5.36 6.07
N ILE A 25 26.46 4.75 5.23
CA ILE A 25 26.28 3.39 4.73
C ILE A 25 27.54 2.62 5.06
N THR A 26 27.46 1.76 6.07
CA THR A 26 28.61 0.98 6.57
C THR A 26 28.87 -0.28 5.74
N ASP A 27 27.82 -0.90 5.20
CA ASP A 27 27.90 -2.08 4.33
C ASP A 27 27.23 -1.78 2.98
N TYR A 28 28.07 -1.46 1.99
CA TYR A 28 27.65 -1.09 0.64
C TYR A 28 26.96 -2.26 -0.07
N GLU A 29 27.50 -3.47 0.05
CA GLU A 29 26.96 -4.66 -0.61
C GLU A 29 25.58 -5.02 -0.04
N ARG A 30 25.40 -4.88 1.28
CA ARG A 30 24.10 -5.06 1.92
C ARG A 30 23.09 -4.02 1.45
N ALA A 31 23.47 -2.75 1.39
CA ALA A 31 22.59 -1.70 0.89
C ALA A 31 22.17 -1.96 -0.57
N ASN A 32 23.10 -2.42 -1.42
CA ASN A 32 22.83 -2.77 -2.81
C ASN A 32 21.87 -3.95 -2.95
N ARG A 33 22.03 -5.01 -2.14
CA ARG A 33 21.07 -6.12 -2.09
C ARG A 33 19.68 -5.64 -1.69
N TYR A 34 19.55 -4.88 -0.60
CA TYR A 34 18.24 -4.37 -0.16
C TYR A 34 17.59 -3.45 -1.19
N LEU A 35 18.36 -2.58 -1.85
CA LEU A 35 17.86 -1.76 -2.94
C LEU A 35 17.41 -2.60 -4.15
N GLY A 36 18.07 -3.73 -4.42
CA GLY A 36 17.65 -4.68 -5.45
C GLY A 36 16.31 -5.36 -5.14
N PHE A 37 16.03 -5.69 -3.88
CA PHE A 37 14.77 -6.35 -3.49
C PHE A 37 13.62 -5.37 -3.20
N ILE A 38 13.88 -4.28 -2.48
CA ILE A 38 12.85 -3.33 -2.04
C ILE A 38 12.60 -2.23 -3.09
N GLY A 39 13.65 -1.85 -3.83
CA GLY A 39 13.62 -0.77 -4.81
C GLY A 39 13.93 0.60 -4.20
N TYR A 40 14.71 1.40 -4.94
CA TYR A 40 15.11 2.75 -4.53
C TYR A 40 13.91 3.65 -4.23
N TYR A 41 12.92 3.71 -5.12
CA TYR A 41 11.79 4.64 -4.95
C TYR A 41 10.99 4.34 -3.69
N ARG A 42 10.80 3.04 -3.36
CA ARG A 42 10.13 2.63 -2.13
C ARG A 42 10.91 3.03 -0.89
N LEU A 43 12.21 2.70 -0.82
CA LEU A 43 13.06 3.10 0.32
C LEU A 43 13.21 4.63 0.43
N SER A 44 13.23 5.35 -0.69
CA SER A 44 13.41 6.80 -0.71
C SER A 44 12.27 7.57 -0.03
N ALA A 45 11.05 7.01 0.01
CA ALA A 45 9.96 7.60 0.77
C ALA A 45 10.25 7.58 2.29
N TYR A 46 10.87 6.50 2.79
CA TYR A 46 11.27 6.37 4.20
C TYR A 46 12.51 7.20 4.56
N ALA A 47 13.20 7.77 3.57
CA ALA A 47 14.30 8.71 3.79
C ALA A 47 13.81 10.12 4.20
N ILE A 48 12.58 10.49 3.84
CA ILE A 48 12.04 11.85 4.01
C ILE A 48 12.11 12.34 5.48
N PRO A 49 11.73 11.56 6.50
CA PRO A 49 11.78 12.01 7.90
C PRO A 49 13.21 12.30 8.40
N PHE A 50 14.21 11.70 7.75
CA PHE A 50 15.62 11.85 8.09
C PHE A 50 16.33 12.94 7.27
N GLN A 51 15.63 13.60 6.34
CA GLN A 51 16.16 14.75 5.61
C GLN A 51 16.05 16.03 6.43
N LEU A 52 16.96 16.96 6.18
CA LEU A 52 16.87 18.33 6.67
C LEU A 52 15.67 19.02 6.02
N SER A 53 14.79 19.60 6.84
CA SER A 53 13.60 20.30 6.35
C SER A 53 14.00 21.46 5.44
N LYS A 54 13.36 21.57 4.27
CA LYS A 54 13.61 22.59 3.24
C LYS A 54 15.02 22.59 2.62
N ALA A 55 15.81 21.52 2.79
CA ALA A 55 17.09 21.42 2.10
C ALA A 55 16.85 21.16 0.58
N PRO A 56 17.36 22.03 -0.32
CA PRO A 56 17.11 21.89 -1.76
C PRO A 56 17.70 20.60 -2.36
N ASN A 57 18.70 20.01 -1.68
CA ASN A 57 19.43 18.84 -2.17
C ASN A 57 19.07 17.54 -1.44
N HIS A 58 17.99 17.52 -0.64
CA HIS A 58 17.58 16.34 0.13
C HIS A 58 18.70 15.79 1.04
N GLN A 59 19.47 16.69 1.66
CA GLN A 59 20.53 16.32 2.58
C GLN A 59 19.96 15.63 3.82
N PHE A 60 20.66 14.60 4.30
CA PHE A 60 20.30 13.88 5.52
C PHE A 60 20.73 14.65 6.77
N LYS A 61 20.02 14.41 7.87
CA LYS A 61 20.44 14.87 9.20
C LYS A 61 21.74 14.16 9.59
N ASN A 62 22.57 14.81 10.40
CA ASN A 62 23.80 14.22 10.90
C ASN A 62 23.54 12.88 11.59
N ASN A 63 24.46 11.93 11.41
CA ASN A 63 24.40 10.57 11.96
C ASN A 63 23.23 9.70 11.46
N THR A 64 22.54 10.08 10.38
CA THR A 64 21.55 9.20 9.74
C THR A 64 22.25 8.05 9.03
N THR A 65 21.83 6.83 9.31
CA THR A 65 22.36 5.60 8.72
C THR A 65 21.36 4.96 7.76
N PHE A 66 21.84 4.09 6.88
CA PHE A 66 20.97 3.24 6.05
C PHE A 66 20.01 2.37 6.89
N ASP A 67 20.45 1.96 8.09
CA ASP A 67 19.66 1.12 8.98
C ASP A 67 18.47 1.89 9.57
N ASP A 68 18.57 3.20 9.76
CA ASP A 68 17.44 4.02 10.20
C ASP A 68 16.30 3.99 9.16
N LEU A 69 16.66 4.11 7.87
CA LEU A 69 15.70 4.01 6.76
C LEU A 69 15.10 2.61 6.67
N LEU A 70 15.95 1.60 6.76
CA LEU A 70 15.54 0.20 6.65
C LEU A 70 14.63 -0.22 7.81
N ASN A 71 14.94 0.20 9.04
CA ASN A 71 14.15 -0.08 10.23
C ASN A 71 12.78 0.58 10.15
N LEU A 72 12.69 1.82 9.66
CA LEU A 72 11.41 2.47 9.44
C LEU A 72 10.54 1.73 8.40
N TYR A 73 11.16 1.25 7.32
CA TYR A 73 10.48 0.42 6.33
C TYR A 73 10.01 -0.92 6.92
N ILE A 74 10.85 -1.60 7.70
CA ILE A 74 10.52 -2.87 8.36
C ILE A 74 9.34 -2.68 9.33
N PHE A 75 9.40 -1.64 10.16
CA PHE A 75 8.32 -1.29 11.07
C PHE A 75 7.00 -1.04 10.34
N ASP A 76 7.00 -0.23 9.28
CA ASP A 76 5.79 0.02 8.47
C ASP A 76 5.24 -1.26 7.83
N ARG A 77 6.13 -2.17 7.37
CA ARG A 77 5.72 -3.47 6.84
C ARG A 77 5.02 -4.31 7.91
N GLU A 78 5.59 -4.39 9.10
CA GLU A 78 5.02 -5.17 10.21
C GLU A 78 3.71 -4.57 10.70
N LEU A 79 3.64 -3.25 10.83
CA LEU A 79 2.41 -2.54 11.17
C LEU A 79 1.32 -2.80 10.13
N ARG A 80 1.65 -2.76 8.82
CA ARG A 80 0.70 -3.08 7.76
C ARG A 80 0.11 -4.48 7.91
N LEU A 81 0.92 -5.48 8.30
CA LEU A 81 0.44 -6.85 8.50
C LEU A 81 -0.55 -6.93 9.67
N LEU A 82 -0.23 -6.30 10.80
CA LEU A 82 -1.13 -6.24 11.96
C LEU A 82 -2.45 -5.53 11.63
N VAL A 83 -2.38 -4.43 10.88
CA VAL A 83 -3.56 -3.69 10.45
C VAL A 83 -4.41 -4.53 9.48
N MET A 84 -3.80 -5.28 8.57
CA MET A 84 -4.54 -6.15 7.64
C MET A 84 -5.27 -7.29 8.38
N ASP A 85 -4.64 -7.95 9.36
CA ASP A 85 -5.30 -8.95 10.21
C ASP A 85 -6.50 -8.36 10.97
N ALA A 86 -6.39 -7.13 11.47
CA ALA A 86 -7.50 -6.46 12.13
C ALA A 86 -8.64 -6.11 11.15
N ILE A 87 -8.30 -5.59 9.95
CA ILE A 87 -9.28 -5.22 8.92
C ILE A 87 -10.04 -6.45 8.44
N GLU A 88 -9.37 -7.59 8.26
CA GLU A 88 -10.01 -8.84 7.83
C GLU A 88 -11.15 -9.24 8.79
N ARG A 89 -10.90 -9.19 10.10
CA ARG A 89 -11.92 -9.53 11.12
C ARG A 89 -13.08 -8.54 11.12
N ILE A 90 -12.79 -7.25 10.96
CA ILE A 90 -13.81 -6.20 10.87
C ILE A 90 -14.66 -6.39 9.62
N GLU A 91 -14.05 -6.69 8.47
CA GLU A 91 -14.76 -6.92 7.21
C GLU A 91 -15.79 -8.05 7.35
N VAL A 92 -15.35 -9.20 7.87
CA VAL A 92 -16.24 -10.36 8.08
C VAL A 92 -17.37 -9.98 9.03
N ALA A 93 -17.05 -9.35 10.17
CA ALA A 93 -18.06 -8.98 11.16
C ALA A 93 -19.10 -8.01 10.58
N VAL A 94 -18.68 -6.96 9.87
CA VAL A 94 -19.58 -5.97 9.26
C VAL A 94 -20.45 -6.63 8.20
N ARG A 95 -19.86 -7.44 7.31
CA ARG A 95 -20.60 -8.17 6.27
C ARG A 95 -21.67 -9.08 6.88
N THR A 96 -21.30 -9.87 7.88
CA THR A 96 -22.23 -10.76 8.59
C THR A 96 -23.34 -9.99 9.27
N GLN A 97 -23.04 -8.86 9.93
CA GLN A 97 -24.08 -8.07 10.60
C GLN A 97 -25.07 -7.45 9.62
N ILE A 98 -24.59 -6.88 8.50
CA ILE A 98 -25.46 -6.36 7.43
C ILE A 98 -26.37 -7.47 6.94
N SER A 99 -25.83 -8.63 6.57
CA SER A 99 -26.63 -9.76 6.09
C SER A 99 -27.66 -10.21 7.12
N ASN A 100 -27.28 -10.43 8.37
CA ASN A 100 -28.19 -10.93 9.40
C ASN A 100 -29.34 -9.96 9.68
N ILE A 101 -29.02 -8.67 9.82
CA ILE A 101 -30.02 -7.62 10.10
C ILE A 101 -30.98 -7.50 8.91
N MET A 102 -30.46 -7.37 7.68
CA MET A 102 -31.29 -7.17 6.50
C MET A 102 -32.13 -8.41 6.17
N CYS A 103 -31.56 -9.61 6.25
CA CYS A 103 -32.31 -10.86 6.05
C CYS A 103 -33.48 -10.97 7.02
N THR A 104 -33.27 -10.63 8.29
CA THR A 104 -34.31 -10.69 9.34
C THR A 104 -35.35 -9.59 9.15
N HIS A 105 -34.91 -8.36 8.87
CA HIS A 105 -35.79 -7.20 8.72
C HIS A 105 -36.75 -7.36 7.53
N TYR A 106 -36.25 -7.86 6.39
CA TYR A 106 -37.05 -8.07 5.19
C TYR A 106 -37.61 -9.49 5.05
N ASN A 107 -37.30 -10.38 6.01
CA ASN A 107 -37.62 -11.81 5.96
C ASN A 107 -37.25 -12.45 4.60
N ASN A 108 -36.09 -12.08 4.06
CA ASN A 108 -35.64 -12.48 2.73
C ASN A 108 -34.11 -12.64 2.71
N ALA A 109 -33.65 -13.86 2.44
CA ALA A 109 -32.22 -14.18 2.32
C ALA A 109 -31.53 -13.45 1.14
N PHE A 110 -32.31 -13.03 0.14
CA PHE A 110 -31.86 -12.34 -1.07
C PHE A 110 -32.21 -10.85 -1.04
N TRP A 111 -32.32 -10.22 0.13
CA TRP A 111 -32.67 -8.80 0.26
C TRP A 111 -31.88 -7.86 -0.67
N TYR A 112 -30.62 -8.19 -0.97
CA TYR A 112 -29.75 -7.36 -1.81
C TYR A 112 -30.14 -7.37 -3.29
N THR A 113 -31.06 -8.25 -3.74
CA THR A 113 -31.56 -8.25 -5.12
C THR A 113 -32.64 -7.21 -5.37
N ASP A 114 -33.26 -6.69 -4.30
CA ASP A 114 -34.26 -5.62 -4.42
C ASP A 114 -33.58 -4.25 -4.31
N GLY A 115 -33.67 -3.47 -5.39
CA GLY A 115 -33.09 -2.13 -5.45
C GLY A 115 -33.77 -1.12 -4.52
N GLN A 116 -34.99 -1.40 -4.04
CA GLN A 116 -35.71 -0.50 -3.13
C GLN A 116 -35.05 -0.37 -1.74
N HIS A 117 -34.18 -1.33 -1.37
CA HIS A 117 -33.42 -1.28 -0.12
C HIS A 117 -32.18 -0.37 -0.18
N PHE A 118 -31.86 0.18 -1.35
CA PHE A 118 -30.67 1.00 -1.57
C PHE A 118 -31.04 2.45 -1.87
N ASP A 119 -30.10 3.36 -1.60
CA ASP A 119 -30.24 4.76 -2.02
C ASP A 119 -30.42 4.86 -3.54
N TYR A 120 -31.26 5.81 -3.99
CA TYR A 120 -31.53 6.03 -5.42
C TYR A 120 -30.27 6.29 -6.26
N ASN A 121 -29.25 6.93 -5.67
CA ASN A 121 -27.98 7.22 -6.33
C ASN A 121 -26.99 6.04 -6.29
N TYR A 122 -27.33 4.96 -5.57
CA TYR A 122 -26.50 3.79 -5.50
C TYR A 122 -26.63 2.96 -6.78
N GLY A 123 -25.49 2.59 -7.37
CA GLY A 123 -25.45 1.76 -8.58
C GLY A 123 -25.80 0.30 -8.31
N HIS A 124 -27.05 0.01 -7.91
CA HIS A 124 -27.52 -1.34 -7.56
C HIS A 124 -27.32 -2.35 -8.69
N MET A 125 -27.62 -1.97 -9.94
CA MET A 125 -27.36 -2.83 -11.10
C MET A 125 -25.88 -3.16 -11.29
N ARG A 126 -24.97 -2.24 -10.92
CA ARG A 126 -23.53 -2.50 -10.96
C ARG A 126 -23.10 -3.48 -9.87
N LEU A 127 -23.72 -3.42 -8.68
CA LEU A 127 -23.51 -4.41 -7.62
C LEU A 127 -23.90 -5.81 -8.13
N LEU A 128 -25.10 -5.97 -8.67
CA LEU A 128 -25.57 -7.26 -9.18
C LEU A 128 -24.68 -7.81 -10.30
N ALA A 129 -24.28 -6.96 -11.26
CA ALA A 129 -23.39 -7.36 -12.35
C ALA A 129 -22.00 -7.82 -11.85
N ASN A 130 -21.48 -7.19 -10.78
CA ASN A 130 -20.21 -7.62 -10.19
C ASN A 130 -20.35 -8.97 -9.48
N ILE A 131 -21.45 -9.19 -8.76
CA ILE A 131 -21.74 -10.47 -8.09
C ILE A 131 -21.87 -11.59 -9.14
N GLU A 132 -22.63 -11.35 -10.21
CA GLU A 132 -22.79 -12.33 -11.29
C GLU A 132 -21.46 -12.69 -11.95
N ARG A 133 -20.60 -11.71 -12.23
CA ARG A 133 -19.25 -11.96 -12.76
C ARG A 133 -18.44 -12.86 -11.83
N GLN A 134 -18.42 -12.54 -10.54
CA GLN A 134 -17.67 -13.32 -9.56
C GLN A 134 -18.18 -14.77 -9.47
N LEU A 135 -19.50 -14.98 -9.50
CA LEU A 135 -20.09 -16.32 -9.49
C LEU A 135 -19.76 -17.13 -10.75
N LEU A 136 -19.59 -16.47 -11.90
CA LEU A 136 -19.15 -17.12 -13.13
C LEU A 136 -17.69 -17.52 -13.03
N ASP A 137 -16.82 -16.62 -12.54
CA ASP A 137 -15.40 -16.88 -12.37
C ASP A 137 -15.16 -18.09 -11.42
N GLU A 138 -15.88 -18.16 -10.31
CA GLU A 138 -15.82 -19.27 -9.34
C GLU A 138 -16.28 -20.61 -9.91
N LYS A 139 -17.20 -20.63 -10.89
CA LYS A 139 -17.67 -21.86 -11.54
C LYS A 139 -16.72 -22.37 -12.62
N THR A 140 -15.84 -21.51 -13.14
CA THR A 140 -14.88 -21.84 -14.19
C THR A 140 -13.48 -22.19 -13.68
N ALA A 141 -13.21 -21.98 -12.38
CA ALA A 141 -11.97 -22.33 -11.68
C ALA A 141 -12.04 -23.73 -11.07
#